data_AF-A0A6V8E9S2-F1
#
_entry.id   AF-A0A6V8E9S2-F1
#
_cell.length_a   1.000
_cell.length_b   1.000
_cell.length_c   1.000
_cell.angle_alpha   90.00
_cell.angle_beta   90.00
_cell.angle_gamma   90.00
#
_symmetry.space_group_name_H-M   'P 1'
#
loop_
_entity.id
_entity.type
_entity.pdbx_description
1 polymer ?
#
loop_
_entity_poly.entity_id
_entity_poly.type
_entity_poly.pdbx_seq_one_letter_code
_entity_poly.pdbx_strand_id
1 'polypeptide(L)' 'GVVYRVTDPKLAILMFRSGRAVCTGGKDEDNIHTGIDRMIADLRGAGIKTWDLADVEIEVQNMVATYALHYPEDY' A
#
# COMPACT_ATOMS: atom_id res chain seq x y z
N GLY A 1 -14.46 3.55 -7.28
CA GLY A 1 -13.07 3.85 -6.92
C GLY A 1 -12.20 3.64 -8.13
N VAL A 2 -10.98 4.16 -8.10
CA VAL A 2 -9.96 3.91 -9.13
C VAL A 2 -8.88 3.04 -8.52
N VAL A 3 -8.43 2.02 -9.24
CA VAL A 3 -7.32 1.18 -8.81
C VAL A 3 -6.04 1.67 -9.49
N TYR A 4 -5.10 2.17 -8.71
CA TYR A 4 -3.74 2.45 -9.14
C TYR A 4 -2.86 1.25 -8.79
N ARG A 5 -2.05 0.78 -9.75
CA ARG A 5 -1.22 -0.42 -9.58
C ARG A 5 0.24 -0.04 -9.65
N VAL A 6 1.00 -0.42 -8.63
CA VAL A 6 2.46 -0.31 -8.60
C VAL A 6 3.03 -1.66 -8.98
N THR A 7 3.97 -1.68 -9.93
CA THR A 7 4.59 -2.92 -10.42
C THR A 7 5.68 -3.42 -9.48
N ASP A 8 6.46 -2.50 -8.91
CA ASP A 8 7.59 -2.80 -8.02
C ASP A 8 7.78 -1.68 -6.99
N PRO A 9 7.44 -1.86 -5.69
CA PRO A 9 6.87 -3.06 -5.11
C PRO A 9 5.46 -3.36 -5.66
N LYS A 10 5.08 -4.64 -5.72
CA LYS A 10 3.79 -5.04 -6.28
C LYS A 10 2.64 -4.68 -5.33
N LEU A 11 1.95 -3.58 -5.62
CA LEU A 11 0.85 -3.04 -4.81
C LEU A 11 -0.39 -2.73 -5.65
N ALA A 12 -1.54 -2.71 -4.99
CA ALA A 12 -2.75 -2.09 -5.51
C ALA A 12 -3.31 -1.08 -4.52
N ILE A 13 -3.56 0.14 -5.00
CA ILE A 13 -4.11 1.23 -4.21
C ILE A 13 -5.49 1.57 -4.78
N LEU A 14 -6.54 1.32 -4.01
CA LEU A 14 -7.92 1.65 -4.34
C LEU A 14 -8.29 3.02 -3.77
N MET A 15 -8.41 4.02 -4.64
CA MET A 15 -8.76 5.39 -4.27
C MET A 15 -10.28 5.64 -4.36
N PHE A 16 -10.80 6.42 -3.43
CA PHE A 16 -12.20 6.84 -3.38
C PHE A 16 -12.35 8.34 -3.57
N ARG A 17 -13.55 8.78 -3.99
CA ARG A 17 -13.89 10.20 -4.15
C ARG A 17 -13.74 11.02 -2.86
N SER A 18 -13.79 10.36 -1.70
CA SER A 18 -13.62 11.00 -0.40
C SER A 18 -12.16 11.35 -0.09
N GLY A 19 -11.21 10.99 -0.95
CA GLY A 19 -9.78 11.15 -0.69
C GLY A 19 -9.13 10.02 0.10
N ARG A 20 -9.92 9.08 0.63
CA ARG A 20 -9.39 7.87 1.28
C ARG A 20 -8.85 6.90 0.23
N ALA A 21 -7.83 6.15 0.61
CA ALA A 21 -7.26 5.08 -0.19
C ALA A 21 -7.10 3.80 0.65
N VAL A 22 -7.26 2.65 0.00
CA VAL A 22 -6.93 1.34 0.58
C VAL A 22 -5.75 0.78 -0.19
N CYS A 23 -4.64 0.53 0.50
CA CYS A 23 -3.47 -0.12 -0.07
C CYS A 23 -3.46 -1.62 0.28
N THR A 24 -3.14 -2.48 -0.68
CA THR A 24 -2.96 -3.93 -0.48
C THR A 24 -1.75 -4.46 -1.24
N GLY A 25 -1.19 -5.56 -0.75
CA GLY A 25 0.02 -6.19 -1.28
C GLY A 25 1.33 -5.76 -0.60
N GLY A 26 1.27 -4.78 0.31
CA GLY A 26 2.42 -4.33 1.08
C GLY A 26 2.93 -5.43 2.00
N LYS A 27 4.24 -5.72 1.92
CA LYS A 27 4.91 -6.72 2.77
C LYS A 27 5.60 -6.11 3.98
N ASP A 28 5.98 -4.84 3.84
CA ASP A 28 6.65 -4.02 4.84
C ASP A 28 6.22 -2.57 4.66
N GLU A 29 6.59 -1.74 5.63
CA GLU A 29 6.21 -0.32 5.66
C GLU A 29 6.86 0.47 4.50
N ASP A 30 8.13 0.22 4.20
CA ASP A 30 8.88 0.90 3.13
C ASP A 30 8.23 0.68 1.75
N ASN A 31 7.72 -0.53 1.51
CA ASN A 31 6.99 -0.85 0.28
C ASN A 31 5.76 0.04 0.13
N ILE A 32 4.98 0.18 1.21
CA ILE A 32 3.74 0.96 1.23
C ILE A 32 4.05 2.44 0.97
N HIS A 33 5.03 3.01 1.68
CA HIS A 33 5.45 4.40 1.48
C HIS A 33 5.92 4.65 0.05
N THR A 34 6.74 3.76 -0.50
CA THR A 34 7.20 3.85 -1.90
C THR A 34 6.02 3.84 -2.88
N GLY A 35 5.01 3.01 -2.64
CA GLY A 35 3.82 2.95 -3.49
C GLY A 35 2.98 4.21 -3.44
N ILE A 36 2.82 4.79 -2.24
CA ILE A 36 2.07 6.04 -2.03
C ILE A 36 2.81 7.22 -2.67
N ASP A 37 4.13 7.33 -2.49
CA ASP A 37 4.96 8.38 -3.11
C ASP A 37 4.83 8.38 -4.62
N ARG A 38 4.98 7.21 -5.26
CA ARG A 38 4.81 7.08 -6.72
C ARG A 38 3.42 7.46 -7.20
N MET A 39 2.39 7.03 -6.49
CA MET A 39 1.00 7.41 -6.81
C MET A 39 0.82 8.93 -6.72
N ILE A 40 1.32 9.56 -5.66
CA ILE A 40 1.23 11.02 -5.47
C ILE A 40 2.00 11.75 -6.57
N ALA A 41 3.21 11.31 -6.89
CA ALA A 41 4.04 11.90 -7.94
C ALA A 41 3.35 11.81 -9.32
N ASP A 42 2.79 10.66 -9.68
CA ASP A 42 2.11 10.45 -10.96
C ASP A 42 0.85 11.31 -11.07
N LEU A 43 0.04 11.38 -10.01
CA LEU A 43 -1.16 12.22 -9.97
C LEU A 43 -0.80 13.71 -10.11
N ARG A 44 0.24 14.17 -9.41
CA ARG A 44 0.76 15.53 -9.53
C ARG A 44 1.29 15.81 -10.94
N GLY A 45 2.02 14.86 -11.53
CA GLY A 45 2.49 14.94 -12.92
C GLY A 45 1.35 15.04 -13.93
N ALA A 46 0.20 14.45 -13.63
CA ALA A 46 -1.03 14.58 -14.41
C ALA A 46 -1.83 15.88 -14.14
N GLY A 47 -1.31 16.80 -13.32
CA GLY A 47 -1.96 18.06 -12.98
C GLY A 47 -3.06 17.94 -11.91
N ILE A 48 -3.12 16.82 -11.20
CA ILE A 48 -4.09 16.61 -10.13
C ILE A 48 -3.49 17.13 -8.81
N LYS A 49 -4.20 18.03 -8.14
CA LYS A 49 -3.81 18.48 -6.79
C LYS A 49 -4.04 17.34 -5.79
N THR A 50 -3.01 16.96 -5.05
CA THR A 50 -3.04 15.87 -4.05
C THR A 50 -2.51 16.33 -2.70
N TRP A 51 -2.51 15.44 -1.72
CA TRP A 51 -1.90 15.60 -0.40
C TRP A 51 -0.37 15.66 -0.46
N ASP A 52 0.25 16.29 0.53
CA ASP A 52 1.67 16.17 0.79
C ASP A 52 1.97 14.86 1.53
N LEU A 53 3.12 14.24 1.21
CA LEU A 53 3.52 12.96 1.81
C LEU A 53 3.60 13.02 3.33
N ALA A 54 4.03 14.16 3.88
CA ALA A 54 4.12 14.37 5.33
C ALA A 54 2.75 14.37 6.03
N ASP A 55 1.67 14.62 5.30
CA ASP A 55 0.30 14.65 5.83
C ASP A 55 -0.42 13.30 5.65
N VAL A 56 0.22 12.31 5.03
CA VAL A 56 -0.37 11.00 4.81
C VAL A 56 -0.25 10.17 6.08
N GLU A 57 -1.38 9.94 6.74
CA GLU A 57 -1.49 9.00 7.85
C GLU A 57 -1.85 7.60 7.33
N ILE A 58 -1.03 6.61 7.71
CA ILE A 58 -1.25 5.20 7.35
C ILE A 58 -1.77 4.46 8.58
N GLU A 59 -2.95 3.86 8.44
CA GLU A 59 -3.54 3.01 9.47
C GLU A 59 -3.59 1.56 8.97
N VAL A 60 -2.95 0.65 9.70
CA VAL A 60 -2.96 -0.78 9.36
C VAL A 60 -4.32 -1.38 9.72
N GLN A 61 -5.11 -1.68 8.69
CA GLN A 61 -6.44 -2.29 8.85
C GLN A 61 -6.39 -3.82 9.00
N ASN A 62 -5.40 -4.47 8.39
CA ASN A 62 -5.25 -5.92 8.41
C ASN A 62 -3.79 -6.32 8.18
N MET A 63 -3.38 -7.43 8.79
CA MET A 63 -2.11 -8.11 8.49
C MET A 63 -2.37 -9.62 8.41
N VAL A 64 -1.77 -10.26 7.42
CA VAL A 64 -1.75 -11.72 7.29
C VAL A 64 -0.31 -12.17 7.50
N ALA A 65 -0.10 -13.02 8.51
CA ALA A 65 1.20 -13.60 8.83
C ALA A 65 1.10 -15.13 8.83
N THR A 66 2.16 -15.78 8.35
CA THR A 66 2.29 -17.24 8.35
C THR A 66 3.55 -17.62 9.11
N TYR A 67 3.47 -18.68 9.93
CA TYR A 67 4.62 -19.25 10.61
C TYR A 67 4.57 -20.78 10.54
N ALA A 68 5.72 -21.43 10.48
CA ALA A 68 5.84 -22.88 10.57
C ALA A 68 6.33 -23.25 11.97
N LEU A 69 5.50 -23.96 12.73
CA LEU A 69 5.96 -24.74 13.87
C LEU A 69 6.58 -25.99 13.27
N HIS A 70 7.92 -26.07 13.18
CA HIS A 70 8.57 -27.33 12.83
C HIS A 70 8.20 -28.38 13.89
N TYR A 71 7.11 -29.11 13.63
CA TYR A 71 6.70 -30.26 14.43
C TYR A 71 7.63 -31.41 14.03
N PRO A 72 8.29 -32.09 14.98
CA PRO A 72 9.10 -33.25 14.64
C PRO A 72 8.21 -34.31 13.98
N GLU A 73 8.64 -34.87 12.86
CA GLU A 73 7.90 -35.85 12.05
C GLU A 73 7.69 -37.21 12.76
N ASP A 74 8.02 -37.31 14.05
CA ASP A 74 8.14 -38.56 14.81
C ASP A 74 7.06 -38.74 15.90
N TYR A 75 5.79 -38.43 15.62
CA TYR A 75 4.65 -38.75 16.51
C TYR A 75 3.55 -39.54 15.82
#